data_AF-A0A6P7JXJ1-F1
#
_entry.id   AF-A0A6P7JXJ1-F1
#
_cell.length_a   1.000
_cell.length_b   1.000
_cell.length_c   1.000
_cell.angle_alpha   90.00
_cell.angle_beta   90.00
_cell.angle_gamma   90.00
#
_symmetry.space_group_name_H-M   'P 1'
#
loop_
_entity.id
_entity.type
_entity.pdbx_description
1 polymer ?
#
loop_
_entity_poly.entity_id
_entity_poly.type
_entity_poly.pdbx_seq_one_letter_code
_entity_poly.pdbx_strand_id
1 'polypeptide(L)'
;MTMDVRTVLEFATVTRGLSLFLQAVLNAAIPDHEADAFKPPRTEDPLYLDSVVEWLFGGLSHWDAEHFLFIAEKGYLYEHNFAFFPLFPVILRGLAETLLWPLSSWLSVRGRLLVAVALGNTALFLLSAVALHALSRIVLQDRRLALLSSLLYCITPANVFMTAGYSESLFAALTFGGLFLLEKGFTFRACLALSIATAARSNGLVNIGFLLYLPSLHAISQIRVYRTTKKGYSKIFHYIWAIICLIFTSLMGTAIIALPFCAFQYYGYRTFCTPSTSLERIHPALLSLAERRGYRVPDENGPPPLWCMRPLPLLYSHIQDVYWDVGFLRYFELKQIPNFILALPMATLGIMAAYAYFQANSELCLRLGLWETSANKGLDKPSPGFFNPRVFVYVVHSAVLLVFGMLCMHVQVLTRFMASSSPVPFWISAHLLLLNEPLLHRRKTSNPCVHIHTHSRNGCKHTPQNPIVALLPHFKACSPTTQSILGYFLSYWVLGLAMHCNFLPWT
;
A
#
# COMPACT_ATOMS: atom_id res chain seq x y z
N MET A 1 -12.42 6.53 21.42
CA MET A 1 -12.24 6.75 19.97
C MET A 1 -12.69 8.17 19.64
N THR A 2 -11.88 9.00 18.96
CA THR A 2 -12.30 10.36 18.57
C THR A 2 -13.40 10.28 17.51
N MET A 3 -14.25 11.31 17.40
CA MET A 3 -15.34 11.34 16.40
C MET A 3 -14.84 11.15 14.95
N ASP A 4 -13.65 11.66 14.64
CA ASP A 4 -13.05 11.50 13.30
C ASP A 4 -12.69 10.05 13.01
N VAL A 5 -12.06 9.34 13.96
CA VAL A 5 -11.70 7.92 13.78
C VAL A 5 -12.95 7.07 13.61
N ARG A 6 -14.03 7.38 14.36
CA ARG A 6 -15.34 6.74 14.17
C ARG A 6 -15.84 6.92 12.74
N THR A 7 -15.80 8.16 12.24
CA THR A 7 -16.26 8.49 10.88
C THR A 7 -15.45 7.76 9.81
N VAL A 8 -14.11 7.70 9.96
CA VAL A 8 -13.23 6.98 9.04
C VAL A 8 -13.53 5.47 9.08
N LEU A 9 -13.69 4.89 10.26
CA LEU A 9 -13.97 3.46 10.41
C LEU A 9 -15.34 3.08 9.84
N GLU A 10 -16.38 3.85 10.16
CA GLU A 10 -17.73 3.65 9.62
C GLU A 10 -17.72 3.75 8.09
N PHE A 11 -17.07 4.77 7.53
CA PHE A 11 -16.99 4.93 6.07
C PHE A 11 -16.18 3.83 5.39
N ALA A 12 -15.02 3.45 5.95
CA ALA A 12 -14.21 2.36 5.42
C ALA A 12 -14.98 1.03 5.47
N THR A 13 -15.76 0.78 6.53
CA THR A 13 -16.59 -0.43 6.65
C THR A 13 -17.66 -0.46 5.56
N VAL A 14 -18.35 0.66 5.35
CA VAL A 14 -19.37 0.78 4.30
C VAL A 14 -18.75 0.58 2.92
N THR A 15 -17.61 1.20 2.62
CA THR A 15 -16.98 1.04 1.29
C THR A 15 -16.45 -0.37 1.08
N ARG A 16 -15.91 -1.05 2.10
CA ARG A 16 -15.51 -2.47 1.98
C ARG A 16 -16.70 -3.40 1.76
N GLY A 17 -17.77 -3.23 2.53
CA GLY A 17 -19.00 -4.00 2.35
C GLY A 17 -19.59 -3.82 0.95
N LEU A 18 -19.61 -2.56 0.45
CA LEU A 18 -20.07 -2.27 -0.89
C LEU A 18 -19.14 -2.86 -1.97
N SER A 19 -17.81 -2.82 -1.79
CA SER A 19 -16.86 -3.47 -2.71
C SER A 19 -17.12 -4.98 -2.80
N LEU A 20 -17.26 -5.67 -1.67
CA LEU A 20 -17.53 -7.11 -1.64
C LEU A 20 -18.89 -7.47 -2.26
N PHE A 21 -19.91 -6.65 -2.03
CA PHE A 21 -21.20 -6.83 -2.67
C PHE A 21 -21.13 -6.63 -4.19
N LEU A 22 -20.54 -5.52 -4.64
CA LEU A 22 -20.44 -5.21 -6.06
C LEU A 22 -19.57 -6.22 -6.81
N GLN A 23 -18.48 -6.68 -6.21
CA GLN A 23 -17.61 -7.68 -6.84
C GLN A 23 -18.38 -8.98 -7.09
N ALA A 24 -19.19 -9.46 -6.14
CA ALA A 24 -20.00 -10.67 -6.30
C ALA A 24 -21.05 -10.50 -7.41
N VAL A 25 -21.72 -9.35 -7.44
CA VAL A 25 -22.72 -9.03 -8.48
C VAL A 25 -22.07 -8.95 -9.87
N LEU A 26 -20.94 -8.26 -9.99
CA LEU A 26 -20.24 -8.07 -11.26
C LEU A 26 -19.64 -9.38 -11.77
N ASN A 27 -19.04 -10.19 -10.90
CA ASN A 27 -18.52 -11.53 -11.21
C ASN A 27 -19.62 -12.49 -11.68
N ALA A 28 -20.85 -12.32 -11.19
CA ALA A 28 -21.99 -13.11 -11.66
C ALA A 28 -22.61 -12.57 -12.96
N ALA A 29 -22.46 -11.28 -13.25
CA ALA A 29 -23.13 -10.61 -14.36
C ALA A 29 -22.27 -10.52 -15.64
N ILE A 30 -20.95 -10.47 -15.51
CA ILE A 30 -20.01 -10.32 -16.62
C ILE A 30 -19.29 -11.66 -16.82
N PRO A 31 -19.15 -12.17 -18.05
CA PRO A 31 -18.39 -13.38 -18.29
C PRO A 31 -16.88 -13.12 -18.21
N ASP A 32 -16.14 -14.14 -17.76
CA ASP A 32 -14.69 -14.10 -17.71
C ASP A 32 -14.06 -13.96 -19.09
N HIS A 33 -13.06 -13.09 -19.19
CA HIS A 33 -12.17 -13.04 -20.34
C HIS A 33 -11.14 -14.17 -20.30
N GLU A 34 -10.83 -14.76 -21.46
CA GLU A 34 -9.77 -15.75 -21.60
C GLU A 34 -8.38 -15.08 -21.56
N ALA A 35 -7.93 -14.78 -20.34
CA ALA A 35 -6.60 -14.25 -20.09
C ALA A 35 -5.55 -15.36 -19.97
N ASP A 36 -4.34 -15.10 -20.47
CA ASP A 36 -3.16 -15.96 -20.30
C ASP A 36 -2.51 -15.83 -18.91
N ALA A 37 -3.35 -15.84 -17.86
CA ALA A 37 -2.94 -15.70 -16.47
C ALA A 37 -2.59 -17.06 -15.84
N PHE A 38 -1.89 -17.03 -14.72
CA PHE A 38 -1.63 -18.23 -13.92
C PHE A 38 -2.94 -18.84 -13.41
N LYS A 39 -3.25 -20.06 -13.86
CA LYS A 39 -4.46 -20.82 -13.50
C LYS A 39 -4.08 -22.27 -13.20
N PRO A 40 -3.68 -22.61 -11.95
CA PRO A 40 -3.27 -23.95 -11.60
C PRO A 40 -4.49 -24.90 -11.50
N PRO A 41 -4.35 -26.18 -11.88
CA PRO A 41 -5.43 -27.16 -11.75
C PRO A 41 -5.82 -27.34 -10.28
N ARG A 42 -7.12 -27.44 -10.02
CA ARG A 42 -7.66 -27.77 -8.69
C ARG A 42 -7.38 -29.25 -8.40
N THR A 43 -6.79 -29.54 -7.24
CA THR A 43 -6.42 -30.91 -6.84
C THR A 43 -7.39 -31.52 -5.81
N GLU A 44 -8.20 -30.69 -5.16
CA GLU A 44 -9.20 -31.11 -4.17
C GLU A 44 -10.58 -31.10 -4.82
N ASP A 45 -11.42 -32.09 -4.49
CA ASP A 45 -12.81 -32.11 -4.90
C ASP A 45 -13.60 -31.03 -4.14
N PRO A 46 -14.52 -30.31 -4.81
CA PRO A 46 -15.30 -29.26 -4.18
C PRO A 46 -16.27 -29.84 -3.14
N LEU A 47 -16.36 -29.17 -1.98
CA LEU A 47 -17.32 -29.44 -0.92
C LEU A 47 -18.60 -28.60 -1.09
N TYR A 48 -19.60 -28.90 -0.27
CA TYR A 48 -20.97 -28.37 -0.40
C TYR A 48 -21.05 -26.83 -0.45
N LEU A 49 -20.28 -26.13 0.39
CA LEU A 49 -20.32 -24.66 0.45
C LEU A 49 -19.34 -23.99 -0.52
N ASP A 50 -18.47 -24.74 -1.21
CA ASP A 50 -17.47 -24.15 -2.10
C ASP A 50 -18.14 -23.44 -3.28
N SER A 51 -19.26 -23.96 -3.81
CA SER A 51 -20.01 -23.28 -4.89
C SER A 51 -20.57 -21.93 -4.46
N VAL A 52 -21.03 -21.80 -3.21
CA VAL A 52 -21.55 -20.54 -2.66
C VAL A 52 -20.42 -19.55 -2.43
N VAL A 53 -19.30 -20.02 -1.87
CA VAL A 53 -18.11 -19.19 -1.65
C VAL A 53 -17.51 -18.72 -2.96
N GLU A 54 -17.46 -19.58 -3.97
CA GLU A 54 -16.98 -19.24 -5.31
C GLU A 54 -17.89 -18.19 -5.96
N TRP A 55 -19.22 -18.33 -5.84
CA TRP A 55 -20.15 -17.32 -6.32
C TRP A 55 -19.97 -15.97 -5.60
N LEU A 56 -19.76 -15.99 -4.28
CA LEU A 56 -19.61 -14.78 -3.47
C LEU A 56 -18.24 -14.10 -3.60
N PHE A 57 -17.16 -14.87 -3.77
CA PHE A 57 -15.78 -14.41 -3.58
C PHE A 57 -14.79 -14.89 -4.66
N GLY A 58 -15.22 -15.66 -5.66
CA GLY A 58 -14.36 -16.14 -6.75
C GLY A 58 -13.66 -15.01 -7.52
N GLY A 59 -14.36 -13.89 -7.75
CA GLY A 59 -13.76 -12.68 -8.33
C GLY A 59 -12.52 -12.14 -7.59
N LEU A 60 -12.34 -12.49 -6.31
CA LEU A 60 -11.19 -12.09 -5.50
C LEU A 60 -9.92 -12.91 -5.75
N SER A 61 -10.00 -14.07 -6.40
CA SER A 61 -8.84 -14.93 -6.71
C SER A 61 -8.18 -14.65 -8.05
N HIS A 62 -8.71 -13.71 -8.82
CA HIS A 62 -8.27 -13.46 -10.18
C HIS A 62 -6.90 -12.76 -10.26
N TRP A 63 -6.22 -12.93 -11.40
CA TRP A 63 -4.89 -12.36 -11.67
C TRP A 63 -3.82 -12.82 -10.66
N ASP A 64 -2.99 -11.91 -10.17
CA ASP A 64 -1.90 -12.25 -9.25
C ASP A 64 -2.40 -12.80 -7.90
N ALA A 65 -3.68 -12.62 -7.55
CA ALA A 65 -4.25 -13.20 -6.35
C ALA A 65 -4.18 -14.74 -6.35
N GLU A 66 -4.24 -15.36 -7.54
CA GLU A 66 -4.15 -16.82 -7.67
C GLU A 66 -2.77 -17.32 -7.21
N HIS A 67 -1.68 -16.56 -7.41
CA HIS A 67 -0.37 -16.93 -6.88
C HIS A 67 -0.35 -16.91 -5.35
N PHE A 68 -0.90 -15.88 -4.71
CA PHE A 68 -0.95 -15.81 -3.24
C PHE A 68 -1.78 -16.96 -2.65
N LEU A 69 -2.93 -17.27 -3.25
CA LEU A 69 -3.78 -18.39 -2.84
C LEU A 69 -3.09 -19.73 -3.07
N PHE A 70 -2.45 -19.91 -4.22
CA PHE A 70 -1.68 -21.13 -4.53
C PHE A 70 -0.53 -21.34 -3.54
N ILE A 71 0.21 -20.29 -3.18
CA ILE A 71 1.29 -20.38 -2.19
C ILE A 71 0.71 -20.72 -0.80
N ALA A 72 -0.43 -20.16 -0.42
CA ALA A 72 -1.09 -20.50 0.84
C ALA A 72 -1.59 -21.96 0.88
N GLU A 73 -1.94 -22.52 -0.28
CA GLU A 73 -2.44 -23.88 -0.43
C GLU A 73 -1.33 -24.93 -0.50
N LYS A 74 -0.32 -24.70 -1.36
CA LYS A 74 0.71 -25.68 -1.76
C LYS A 74 2.13 -25.26 -1.42
N GLY A 75 2.34 -24.05 -0.90
CA GLY A 75 3.66 -23.48 -0.67
C GLY A 75 4.36 -23.03 -1.95
N TYR A 76 5.67 -22.79 -1.83
CA TYR A 76 6.49 -22.31 -2.93
C TYR A 76 6.96 -23.44 -3.85
N LEU A 77 6.08 -23.89 -4.75
CA LEU A 77 6.39 -24.93 -5.72
C LEU A 77 7.14 -24.41 -6.96
N TYR A 78 6.65 -23.32 -7.56
CA TYR A 78 7.22 -22.77 -8.79
C TYR A 78 8.20 -21.64 -8.50
N GLU A 79 9.28 -21.54 -9.28
CA GLU A 79 10.32 -20.52 -9.09
C GLU A 79 9.76 -19.10 -9.16
N HIS A 80 8.88 -18.81 -10.12
CA HIS A 80 8.26 -17.50 -10.29
C HIS A 80 7.35 -17.09 -9.11
N ASN A 81 6.87 -18.03 -8.28
CA ASN A 81 6.06 -17.70 -7.10
C ASN A 81 6.82 -16.87 -6.07
N PHE A 82 8.17 -16.92 -6.08
CA PHE A 82 9.00 -16.11 -5.19
C PHE A 82 8.97 -14.60 -5.50
N ALA A 83 8.28 -14.16 -6.56
CA ALA A 83 7.88 -12.76 -6.70
C ALA A 83 6.90 -12.31 -5.59
N PHE A 84 6.10 -13.24 -5.07
CA PHE A 84 5.08 -13.01 -4.05
C PHE A 84 5.62 -13.37 -2.67
N PHE A 85 5.65 -12.40 -1.78
CA PHE A 85 6.30 -12.51 -0.48
C PHE A 85 5.46 -13.30 0.54
N PRO A 86 6.09 -13.96 1.52
CA PRO A 86 5.48 -15.08 2.25
C PRO A 86 4.49 -14.66 3.34
N LEU A 87 4.56 -13.43 3.86
CA LEU A 87 3.76 -13.06 5.02
C LEU A 87 2.25 -13.15 4.76
N PHE A 88 1.79 -12.67 3.61
CA PHE A 88 0.36 -12.68 3.30
C PHE A 88 -0.19 -14.11 3.12
N PRO A 89 0.41 -15.00 2.31
CA PRO A 89 0.02 -16.42 2.25
C PRO A 89 0.05 -17.13 3.60
N VAL A 90 1.07 -16.87 4.43
CA VAL A 90 1.17 -17.47 5.78
C VAL A 90 0.01 -17.01 6.68
N ILE A 91 -0.35 -15.73 6.64
CA ILE A 91 -1.52 -15.22 7.39
C ILE A 91 -2.81 -15.88 6.88
N LEU A 92 -3.01 -15.96 5.56
CA LEU A 92 -4.20 -16.59 4.99
C LEU A 92 -4.31 -18.07 5.39
N ARG A 93 -3.21 -18.83 5.27
CA ARG A 93 -3.17 -20.23 5.69
C ARG A 93 -3.41 -20.37 7.19
N GLY A 94 -2.80 -19.50 7.99
CA GLY A 94 -3.02 -19.45 9.44
C GLY A 94 -4.49 -19.20 9.79
N LEU A 95 -5.15 -18.24 9.15
CA LEU A 95 -6.59 -17.97 9.35
C LEU A 95 -7.46 -19.14 8.91
N ALA A 96 -7.14 -19.76 7.77
CA ALA A 96 -7.87 -20.90 7.25
C ALA A 96 -7.81 -22.11 8.20
N GLU A 97 -6.64 -22.38 8.78
CA GLU A 97 -6.39 -23.54 9.66
C GLU A 97 -6.65 -23.30 11.15
N THR A 98 -6.98 -22.07 11.54
CA THR A 98 -7.34 -21.74 12.93
C THR A 98 -8.77 -21.25 13.02
N LEU A 99 -9.01 -19.99 12.69
CA LEU A 99 -10.32 -19.35 12.81
C LEU A 99 -11.40 -20.03 11.94
N LEU A 100 -11.03 -20.46 10.74
CA LEU A 100 -11.95 -21.09 9.79
C LEU A 100 -11.85 -22.63 9.78
N TRP A 101 -11.04 -23.23 10.66
CA TRP A 101 -10.95 -24.69 10.81
C TRP A 101 -12.30 -25.37 11.06
N PRO A 102 -13.22 -24.82 11.88
CA PRO A 102 -14.54 -25.42 12.09
C PRO A 102 -15.36 -25.58 10.80
N LEU A 103 -15.01 -24.86 9.73
CA LEU A 103 -15.67 -24.96 8.43
C LEU A 103 -15.04 -26.02 7.51
N SER A 104 -13.99 -26.71 7.93
CA SER A 104 -13.24 -27.70 7.13
C SER A 104 -14.10 -28.86 6.60
N SER A 105 -15.20 -29.20 7.29
CA SER A 105 -16.14 -30.23 6.81
C SER A 105 -17.03 -29.78 5.66
N TRP A 106 -17.17 -28.46 5.44
CA TRP A 106 -18.08 -27.90 4.43
C TRP A 106 -17.37 -27.10 3.34
N LEU A 107 -16.14 -26.64 3.60
CA LEU A 107 -15.32 -25.84 2.70
C LEU A 107 -13.94 -26.47 2.52
N SER A 108 -13.52 -26.58 1.26
CA SER A 108 -12.16 -26.96 0.91
C SER A 108 -11.14 -25.97 1.50
N VAL A 109 -9.85 -26.31 1.42
CA VAL A 109 -8.79 -25.33 1.78
C VAL A 109 -8.96 -24.07 0.94
N ARG A 110 -9.28 -24.21 -0.35
CA ARG A 110 -9.51 -23.10 -1.27
C ARG A 110 -10.67 -22.21 -0.82
N GLY A 111 -11.83 -22.79 -0.51
CA GLY A 111 -13.00 -22.05 -0.02
C GLY A 111 -12.70 -21.28 1.28
N ARG A 112 -12.02 -21.92 2.24
CA ARG A 112 -11.60 -21.26 3.48
C ARG A 112 -10.62 -20.10 3.22
N LEU A 113 -9.71 -20.24 2.25
CA LEU A 113 -8.78 -19.17 1.87
C LEU A 113 -9.52 -17.96 1.27
N LEU A 114 -10.54 -18.16 0.43
CA LEU A 114 -11.34 -17.06 -0.12
C LEU A 114 -12.09 -16.28 0.96
N VAL A 115 -12.68 -16.99 1.93
CA VAL A 115 -13.31 -16.37 3.11
C VAL A 115 -12.26 -15.62 3.94
N ALA A 116 -11.06 -16.19 4.13
CA ALA A 116 -9.96 -15.55 4.83
C ALA A 116 -9.48 -14.28 4.10
N VAL A 117 -9.47 -14.26 2.77
CA VAL A 117 -9.18 -13.06 1.98
C VAL A 117 -10.23 -11.99 2.24
N ALA A 118 -11.52 -12.31 2.07
CA ALA A 118 -12.59 -11.32 2.21
C ALA A 118 -12.62 -10.68 3.61
N LEU A 119 -12.52 -11.49 4.67
CA LEU A 119 -12.52 -11.00 6.05
C LEU A 119 -11.18 -10.36 6.44
N GLY A 120 -10.07 -11.01 6.09
CA GLY A 120 -8.72 -10.58 6.44
C GLY A 120 -8.35 -9.24 5.79
N ASN A 121 -8.56 -9.11 4.48
CA ASN A 121 -8.26 -7.85 3.79
C ASN A 121 -9.24 -6.73 4.15
N THR A 122 -10.49 -7.05 4.50
CA THR A 122 -11.39 -6.04 5.09
C THR A 122 -10.82 -5.52 6.41
N ALA A 123 -10.46 -6.40 7.34
CA ALA A 123 -9.91 -6.01 8.64
C ALA A 123 -8.59 -5.23 8.50
N LEU A 124 -7.68 -5.70 7.65
CA LEU A 124 -6.40 -5.03 7.36
C LEU A 124 -6.61 -3.67 6.70
N PHE A 125 -7.57 -3.54 5.79
CA PHE A 125 -7.90 -2.25 5.19
C PHE A 125 -8.44 -1.25 6.23
N LEU A 126 -9.35 -1.67 7.11
CA LEU A 126 -9.84 -0.83 8.21
C LEU A 126 -8.68 -0.36 9.11
N LEU A 127 -7.77 -1.27 9.46
CA LEU A 127 -6.57 -0.93 10.23
C LEU A 127 -5.68 0.07 9.49
N SER A 128 -5.47 -0.12 8.18
CA SER A 128 -4.68 0.80 7.35
C SER A 128 -5.31 2.19 7.26
N ALA A 129 -6.63 2.31 7.18
CA ALA A 129 -7.34 3.59 7.14
C ALA A 129 -7.20 4.36 8.46
N VAL A 130 -7.29 3.65 9.59
CA VAL A 130 -7.07 4.24 10.92
C VAL A 130 -5.60 4.65 11.10
N ALA A 131 -4.66 3.80 10.68
CA ALA A 131 -3.23 4.10 10.73
C ALA A 131 -2.88 5.31 9.86
N LEU A 132 -3.40 5.39 8.64
CA LEU A 132 -3.25 6.54 7.76
C LEU A 132 -3.81 7.81 8.40
N HIS A 133 -4.99 7.75 9.01
CA HIS A 133 -5.56 8.91 9.71
C HIS A 133 -4.66 9.38 10.85
N ALA A 134 -4.20 8.45 11.68
CA ALA A 134 -3.32 8.75 12.81
C ALA A 134 -1.99 9.37 12.36
N LEU A 135 -1.39 8.81 11.30
CA LEU A 135 -0.18 9.34 10.66
C LEU A 135 -0.41 10.75 10.12
N SER A 136 -1.46 10.92 9.32
CA SER A 136 -1.84 12.20 8.69
C SER A 136 -2.04 13.31 9.73
N ARG A 137 -2.65 12.99 10.88
CA ARG A 137 -2.85 13.94 11.98
C ARG A 137 -1.56 14.45 12.60
N ILE A 138 -0.51 13.62 12.66
CA ILE A 138 0.79 14.01 13.24
C ILE A 138 1.65 14.77 12.23
N VAL A 139 1.67 14.30 10.98
CA VAL A 139 2.54 14.85 9.94
C VAL A 139 1.99 16.17 9.41
N LEU A 140 0.71 16.21 9.01
CA LEU A 140 0.11 17.39 8.42
C LEU A 140 -0.21 18.46 9.46
N GLN A 141 -0.44 18.08 10.72
CA GLN A 141 -0.92 18.97 11.79
C GLN A 141 -2.23 19.73 11.45
N ASP A 142 -2.97 19.26 10.46
CA ASP A 142 -4.28 19.77 10.07
C ASP A 142 -5.32 18.65 10.21
N ARG A 143 -6.28 18.84 11.13
CA ARG A 143 -7.36 17.89 11.40
C ARG A 143 -8.24 17.64 10.18
N ARG A 144 -8.59 18.68 9.43
CA ARG A 144 -9.55 18.61 8.33
C ARG A 144 -8.91 17.96 7.11
N LEU A 145 -7.67 18.35 6.79
CA LEU A 145 -6.91 17.72 5.71
C LEU A 145 -6.66 16.23 6.01
N ALA A 146 -6.28 15.89 7.24
CA ALA A 146 -6.08 14.49 7.64
C ALA A 146 -7.37 13.66 7.54
N LEU A 147 -8.52 14.20 7.98
CA LEU A 147 -9.80 13.51 7.83
C LEU A 147 -10.15 13.29 6.36
N LEU A 148 -10.08 14.33 5.53
CA LEU A 148 -10.43 14.22 4.11
C LEU A 148 -9.50 13.26 3.35
N SER A 149 -8.20 13.26 3.68
CA SER A 149 -7.23 12.32 3.11
C SER A 149 -7.60 10.86 3.42
N SER A 150 -7.97 10.57 4.67
CA SER A 150 -8.38 9.22 5.09
C SER A 150 -9.68 8.79 4.42
N LEU A 151 -10.63 9.71 4.24
CA LEU A 151 -11.88 9.41 3.54
C LEU A 151 -11.64 9.14 2.05
N LEU A 152 -10.75 9.88 1.39
CA LEU A 152 -10.34 9.61 0.01
C LEU A 152 -9.65 8.24 -0.11
N TYR A 153 -8.82 7.87 0.86
CA TYR A 153 -8.22 6.53 0.92
C TYR A 153 -9.28 5.42 1.01
N CYS A 154 -10.40 5.64 1.71
CA CYS A 154 -11.50 4.66 1.81
C CYS A 154 -12.15 4.34 0.45
N ILE A 155 -12.02 5.24 -0.52
CA ILE A 155 -12.47 5.09 -1.92
C ILE A 155 -11.28 5.13 -2.90
N THR A 156 -10.13 4.61 -2.47
CA THR A 156 -8.89 4.61 -3.27
C THR A 156 -9.09 4.01 -4.68
N PRO A 157 -8.46 4.57 -5.73
CA PRO A 157 -8.45 3.98 -7.07
C PRO A 157 -7.92 2.54 -7.12
N ALA A 158 -7.08 2.14 -6.16
CA ALA A 158 -6.54 0.78 -6.03
C ALA A 158 -7.47 -0.18 -5.26
N ASN A 159 -8.77 0.13 -5.17
CA ASN A 159 -9.73 -0.53 -4.29
C ASN A 159 -9.76 -2.06 -4.42
N VAL A 160 -9.74 -2.56 -5.65
CA VAL A 160 -9.84 -4.00 -5.89
C VAL A 160 -8.63 -4.74 -5.31
N PHE A 161 -7.43 -4.20 -5.42
CA PHE A 161 -6.21 -4.77 -4.80
C PHE A 161 -6.21 -4.69 -3.28
N MET A 162 -6.97 -3.76 -2.70
CA MET A 162 -7.17 -3.68 -1.26
C MET A 162 -8.22 -4.70 -0.75
N THR A 163 -8.92 -5.39 -1.65
CA THR A 163 -10.05 -6.28 -1.33
C THR A 163 -9.78 -7.73 -1.77
N ALA A 164 -9.29 -7.92 -3.00
CA ALA A 164 -8.92 -9.20 -3.58
C ALA A 164 -7.73 -9.86 -2.85
N GLY A 165 -7.34 -11.07 -3.25
CA GLY A 165 -6.29 -11.89 -2.61
C GLY A 165 -4.87 -11.33 -2.78
N TYR A 166 -4.66 -10.11 -2.34
CA TYR A 166 -3.49 -9.26 -2.56
C TYR A 166 -2.92 -8.77 -1.23
N SER A 167 -1.61 -8.52 -1.19
CA SER A 167 -0.89 -8.11 0.03
C SER A 167 -0.94 -6.61 0.32
N GLU A 168 -1.59 -5.82 -0.54
CA GLU A 168 -1.64 -4.36 -0.51
C GLU A 168 -2.23 -3.82 0.80
N SER A 169 -3.34 -4.38 1.28
CA SER A 169 -3.97 -3.97 2.54
C SER A 169 -3.10 -4.29 3.76
N LEU A 170 -2.44 -5.46 3.76
CA LEU A 170 -1.49 -5.84 4.79
C LEU A 170 -0.30 -4.89 4.82
N PHE A 171 0.29 -4.64 3.65
CA PHE A 171 1.43 -3.75 3.49
C PHE A 171 1.11 -2.33 3.93
N ALA A 172 -0.02 -1.76 3.48
CA ALA A 172 -0.46 -0.42 3.85
C ALA A 172 -0.68 -0.29 5.37
N ALA A 173 -1.31 -1.29 6.02
CA ALA A 173 -1.52 -1.28 7.47
C ALA A 173 -0.20 -1.22 8.25
N LEU A 174 0.77 -2.06 7.86
CA LEU A 174 2.07 -2.14 8.52
C LEU A 174 2.95 -0.93 8.23
N THR A 175 2.97 -0.44 6.98
CA THR A 175 3.73 0.76 6.60
C THR A 175 3.17 2.01 7.26
N PHE A 176 1.87 2.30 7.15
CA PHE A 176 1.31 3.50 7.79
C PHE A 176 1.38 3.41 9.32
N GLY A 177 1.16 2.22 9.90
CA GLY A 177 1.31 1.99 11.34
C GLY A 177 2.77 2.15 11.80
N GLY A 178 3.72 1.60 11.06
CA GLY A 178 5.15 1.71 11.34
C GLY A 178 5.65 3.16 11.26
N LEU A 179 5.23 3.91 10.23
CA LEU A 179 5.56 5.32 10.09
C LEU A 179 4.92 6.16 11.20
N PHE A 180 3.68 5.86 11.61
CA PHE A 180 3.05 6.51 12.76
C PHE A 180 3.84 6.28 14.06
N LEU A 181 4.31 5.05 14.29
CA LEU A 181 5.15 4.73 15.45
C LEU A 181 6.50 5.45 15.39
N LEU A 182 7.08 5.59 14.19
CA LEU A 182 8.35 6.29 13.98
C LEU A 182 8.21 7.78 14.29
N GLU A 183 7.14 8.43 13.81
CA GLU A 183 6.81 9.83 14.12
C GLU A 183 6.52 10.08 15.61
N LYS A 184 6.04 9.05 16.32
CA LYS A 184 5.88 9.09 17.79
C LYS A 184 7.18 8.88 18.56
N GLY A 185 8.27 8.51 17.90
CA GLY A 185 9.56 8.20 18.53
C GLY A 185 9.69 6.77 19.05
N PHE A 186 8.75 5.88 18.76
CA PHE A 186 8.83 4.45 19.12
C PHE A 186 9.65 3.67 18.08
N THR A 187 10.92 4.05 17.89
CA THR A 187 11.76 3.58 16.78
C THR A 187 11.87 2.07 16.68
N PHE A 188 12.10 1.35 17.78
CA PHE A 188 12.20 -0.11 17.75
C PHE A 188 10.92 -0.79 17.27
N ARG A 189 9.75 -0.34 17.78
CA ARG A 189 8.44 -0.87 17.36
C ARG A 189 8.14 -0.52 15.90
N ALA A 190 8.56 0.67 15.47
CA ALA A 190 8.48 1.08 14.07
C ALA A 190 9.32 0.18 13.15
N CYS A 191 10.59 -0.08 13.51
CA CYS A 191 11.45 -1.00 12.76
C CYS A 191 10.86 -2.41 12.67
N LEU A 192 10.25 -2.91 13.75
CA LEU A 192 9.57 -4.20 13.72
C LEU A 192 8.37 -4.18 12.77
N ALA A 193 7.51 -3.17 12.83
CA ALA A 193 6.37 -3.05 11.93
C ALA A 193 6.81 -2.93 10.45
N LEU A 194 7.85 -2.14 10.16
CA LEU A 194 8.40 -1.96 8.81
C LEU A 194 9.16 -3.21 8.31
N SER A 195 9.75 -3.99 9.22
CA SER A 195 10.31 -5.31 8.92
C SER A 195 9.22 -6.28 8.49
N ILE A 196 8.13 -6.36 9.27
CA ILE A 196 6.96 -7.18 8.92
C ILE A 196 6.35 -6.70 7.59
N ALA A 197 6.31 -5.39 7.31
CA ALA A 197 5.90 -4.87 5.99
C ALA A 197 6.80 -5.38 4.86
N THR A 198 8.11 -5.45 5.09
CA THR A 198 9.08 -6.00 4.13
C THR A 198 8.87 -7.49 3.90
N ALA A 199 8.37 -8.23 4.90
CA ALA A 199 7.97 -9.62 4.74
C ALA A 199 6.68 -9.79 3.92
N ALA A 200 5.87 -8.73 3.75
CA ALA A 200 4.69 -8.73 2.88
C ALA A 200 5.03 -8.36 1.43
N ARG A 201 6.01 -7.47 1.22
CA ARG A 201 6.44 -7.00 -0.10
C ARG A 201 7.88 -6.48 -0.11
N SER A 202 8.61 -6.70 -1.19
CA SER A 202 10.00 -6.25 -1.38
C SER A 202 10.20 -4.74 -1.27
N ASN A 203 9.23 -3.94 -1.72
CA ASN A 203 9.28 -2.48 -1.64
C ASN A 203 9.21 -1.94 -0.20
N GLY A 204 8.96 -2.80 0.80
CA GLY A 204 9.14 -2.47 2.20
C GLY A 204 10.55 -1.98 2.56
N LEU A 205 11.57 -2.43 1.81
CA LEU A 205 12.97 -1.98 1.97
C LEU A 205 13.13 -0.47 1.79
N VAL A 206 12.32 0.17 0.93
CA VAL A 206 12.40 1.62 0.68
C VAL A 206 12.07 2.42 1.96
N ASN A 207 11.33 1.82 2.91
CA ASN A 207 11.03 2.45 4.20
C ASN A 207 12.27 2.67 5.09
N ILE A 208 13.40 2.03 4.79
CA ILE A 208 14.69 2.33 5.44
C ILE A 208 15.03 3.82 5.29
N GLY A 209 14.64 4.47 4.19
CA GLY A 209 14.83 5.90 4.00
C GLY A 209 14.22 6.76 5.11
N PHE A 210 13.03 6.41 5.62
CA PHE A 210 12.42 7.12 6.76
C PHE A 210 13.22 6.95 8.05
N LEU A 211 13.71 5.73 8.29
CA LEU A 211 14.56 5.41 9.45
C LEU A 211 15.92 6.12 9.38
N LEU A 212 16.48 6.33 8.19
CA LEU A 212 17.72 7.09 8.07
C LEU A 212 17.46 8.60 8.25
N TYR A 213 16.34 9.10 7.75
CA TYR A 213 16.03 10.52 7.75
C TYR A 213 15.55 11.06 9.10
N LEU A 214 14.51 10.48 9.70
CA LEU A 214 13.86 11.04 10.89
C LEU A 214 14.78 11.04 12.14
N PRO A 215 15.48 9.95 12.48
CA PRO A 215 16.54 9.96 13.50
C PRO A 215 17.68 10.92 13.20
N SER A 216 18.06 11.12 11.93
CA SER A 216 19.10 12.10 11.57
C SER A 216 18.66 13.53 11.90
N LEU A 217 17.41 13.89 11.59
CA LEU A 217 16.83 15.17 12.02
C LEU A 217 16.83 15.31 13.54
N HIS A 218 16.46 14.25 14.26
CA HIS A 218 16.50 14.26 15.72
C HIS A 218 17.92 14.47 16.25
N ALA A 219 18.90 13.72 15.75
CA ALA A 219 20.30 13.85 16.16
C ALA A 219 20.85 15.26 15.87
N ILE A 220 20.57 15.83 14.70
CA ILE A 220 20.96 17.20 14.35
C ILE A 220 20.32 18.21 15.30
N SER A 221 19.03 18.05 15.62
CA SER A 221 18.33 18.94 16.57
C SER A 221 18.96 18.88 17.97
N GLN A 222 19.32 17.69 18.45
CA GLN A 222 20.01 17.49 19.73
C GLN A 222 21.40 18.15 19.73
N ILE A 223 22.19 17.94 18.68
CA ILE A 223 23.51 18.57 18.52
C ILE A 223 23.38 20.10 18.53
N ARG A 224 22.36 20.67 17.88
CA ARG A 224 22.10 22.12 17.89
C ARG A 224 21.78 22.63 19.29
N VAL A 225 20.96 21.91 20.07
CA VAL A 225 20.66 22.27 21.47
C VAL A 225 21.93 22.20 22.33
N TYR A 226 22.70 21.12 22.23
CA TYR A 226 23.95 20.98 22.97
C TYR A 226 24.98 22.05 22.59
N ARG A 227 24.97 22.56 21.35
CA ARG A 227 25.83 23.65 20.90
C ARG A 227 25.64 24.93 21.71
N THR A 228 24.40 25.23 22.13
CA THR A 228 24.05 26.46 22.85
C THR A 228 24.05 26.27 24.37
N THR A 229 23.67 25.09 24.87
CA THR A 229 23.48 24.86 26.32
C THR A 229 24.74 24.37 27.05
N LYS A 230 25.64 23.63 26.40
CA LYS A 230 26.79 22.96 27.06
C LYS A 230 28.13 23.62 26.68
N LYS A 231 29.05 23.73 27.64
CA LYS A 231 30.42 24.26 27.46
C LYS A 231 31.47 23.20 27.83
N GLY A 232 32.68 23.32 27.28
CA GLY A 232 33.82 22.44 27.61
C GLY A 232 33.72 21.00 27.09
N TYR A 233 34.47 20.08 27.69
CA TYR A 233 34.59 18.68 27.28
C TYR A 233 33.27 17.88 27.29
N SER A 234 32.33 18.23 28.17
CA SER A 234 30.99 17.61 28.23
C SER A 234 30.21 17.76 26.91
N LYS A 235 30.43 18.85 26.16
CA LYS A 235 29.83 19.07 24.84
C LYS A 235 30.26 18.02 23.82
N ILE A 236 31.56 17.70 23.79
CA ILE A 236 32.14 16.70 22.87
C ILE A 236 31.54 15.32 23.19
N PHE A 237 31.42 14.98 24.48
CA PHE A 237 30.81 13.73 24.90
C PHE A 237 29.36 13.60 24.39
N HIS A 238 28.53 14.64 24.54
CA HIS A 238 27.14 14.61 24.06
C HIS A 238 27.04 14.51 22.53
N TYR A 239 27.97 15.11 21.78
CA TYR A 239 28.03 14.97 20.32
C TYR A 239 28.39 13.55 19.91
N ILE A 240 29.44 12.98 20.49
CA ILE A 240 29.86 11.60 20.25
C ILE A 240 28.71 10.65 20.58
N TRP A 241 28.05 10.84 21.72
CA TRP A 241 26.90 10.04 22.12
C TRP A 241 25.75 10.13 21.10
N ALA A 242 25.35 11.33 20.67
CA ALA A 242 24.29 11.50 19.68
C ALA A 242 24.63 10.80 18.35
N ILE A 243 25.88 10.87 17.90
CA ILE A 243 26.36 10.22 16.68
C ILE A 243 26.36 8.69 16.85
N ILE A 244 26.86 8.17 17.97
CA ILE A 244 26.85 6.73 18.26
C ILE A 244 25.41 6.20 18.28
N CYS A 245 24.49 6.89 18.96
CA CYS A 245 23.07 6.51 18.97
C CYS A 245 22.47 6.53 17.57
N LEU A 246 22.79 7.52 16.74
CA LEU A 246 22.32 7.60 15.36
C LEU A 246 22.84 6.43 14.51
N ILE A 247 24.14 6.15 14.57
CA ILE A 247 24.78 5.06 13.82
C ILE A 247 24.20 3.72 14.27
N PHE A 248 24.13 3.48 15.58
CA PHE A 248 23.59 2.25 16.14
C PHE A 248 22.12 2.05 15.73
N THR A 249 21.28 3.09 15.86
CA THR A 249 19.87 3.03 15.47
C THR A 249 19.71 2.78 13.97
N SER A 250 20.52 3.44 13.14
CA SER A 250 20.48 3.30 11.68
C SER A 250 20.91 1.90 11.25
N LEU A 251 22.03 1.38 11.77
CA LEU A 251 22.54 0.05 11.43
C LEU A 251 21.59 -1.06 11.91
N MET A 252 21.21 -1.02 13.18
CA MET A 252 20.32 -2.04 13.76
C MET A 252 18.95 -2.00 13.10
N GLY A 253 18.35 -0.83 12.93
CA GLY A 253 17.04 -0.71 12.30
C GLY A 253 17.06 -1.11 10.82
N THR A 254 18.13 -0.77 10.07
CA THR A 254 18.31 -1.23 8.68
C THR A 254 18.41 -2.75 8.61
N ALA A 255 19.21 -3.37 9.49
CA ALA A 255 19.33 -4.82 9.57
C ALA A 255 17.97 -5.48 9.90
N ILE A 256 17.22 -4.94 10.86
CA ILE A 256 15.88 -5.44 11.22
C ILE A 256 14.92 -5.35 10.04
N ILE A 257 14.88 -4.22 9.33
CA ILE A 257 13.95 -4.02 8.20
C ILE A 257 14.33 -4.92 7.02
N ALA A 258 15.62 -5.09 6.74
CA ALA A 258 16.10 -5.90 5.62
C ALA A 258 16.07 -7.42 5.90
N LEU A 259 16.04 -7.83 7.16
CA LEU A 259 16.12 -9.24 7.57
C LEU A 259 15.09 -10.14 6.85
N PRO A 260 13.78 -9.81 6.77
CA PRO A 260 12.83 -10.70 6.11
C PRO A 260 13.08 -10.86 4.61
N PHE A 261 13.54 -9.80 3.94
CA PHE A 261 13.93 -9.89 2.53
C PHE A 261 15.09 -10.87 2.38
N CYS A 262 16.16 -10.70 3.16
CA CYS A 262 17.34 -11.58 3.11
C CYS A 262 17.01 -13.03 3.47
N ALA A 263 16.19 -13.24 4.50
CA ALA A 263 15.73 -14.56 4.90
C ALA A 263 14.91 -15.24 3.80
N PHE A 264 14.07 -14.48 3.10
CA PHE A 264 13.28 -15.01 1.99
C PHE A 264 14.14 -15.32 0.75
N GLN A 265 15.17 -14.50 0.46
CA GLN A 265 16.15 -14.83 -0.58
C GLN A 265 16.92 -16.11 -0.24
N TYR A 266 17.33 -16.28 1.03
CA TYR A 266 18.00 -17.49 1.50
C TYR A 266 17.09 -18.71 1.43
N TYR A 267 15.81 -18.58 1.79
CA TYR A 267 14.83 -19.64 1.64
C TYR A 267 14.72 -20.09 0.18
N GLY A 268 14.59 -19.16 -0.78
CA GLY A 268 14.55 -19.49 -2.20
C GLY A 268 15.85 -20.12 -2.73
N TYR A 269 17.00 -19.65 -2.26
CA TYR A 269 18.29 -20.29 -2.54
C TYR A 269 18.29 -21.75 -2.05
N ARG A 270 17.83 -22.01 -0.83
CA ARG A 270 17.75 -23.37 -0.29
C ARG A 270 16.78 -24.25 -1.07
N THR A 271 15.66 -23.70 -1.54
CA THR A 271 14.65 -24.42 -2.32
C THR A 271 15.16 -24.86 -3.69
N PHE A 272 15.86 -23.97 -4.44
CA PHE A 272 16.21 -24.24 -5.84
C PHE A 272 17.69 -24.51 -6.11
N CYS A 273 18.61 -24.01 -5.28
CA CYS A 273 20.05 -24.25 -5.44
C CYS A 273 20.52 -25.48 -4.65
N THR A 274 19.78 -25.89 -3.61
CA THR A 274 20.03 -27.12 -2.84
C THR A 274 18.74 -27.94 -2.66
N PRO A 275 18.06 -28.33 -3.75
CA PRO A 275 16.78 -29.02 -3.67
C PRO A 275 16.94 -30.41 -3.02
N SER A 276 15.98 -30.77 -2.17
CA SER A 276 15.86 -32.09 -1.52
C SER A 276 14.50 -32.75 -1.80
N THR A 277 13.79 -32.24 -2.80
CA THR A 277 12.44 -32.70 -3.17
C THR A 277 12.54 -33.60 -4.39
N SER A 278 12.05 -34.82 -4.26
CA SER A 278 11.86 -35.72 -5.39
C SER A 278 10.60 -35.36 -6.16
N LEU A 279 10.64 -35.43 -7.49
CA LEU A 279 9.50 -35.10 -8.36
C LEU A 279 8.26 -35.96 -8.06
N GLU A 280 8.44 -37.17 -7.56
CA GLU A 280 7.36 -38.09 -7.15
C GLU A 280 6.43 -37.53 -6.07
N ARG A 281 6.91 -36.57 -5.26
CA ARG A 281 6.09 -35.93 -4.22
C ARG A 281 5.14 -34.86 -4.77
N ILE A 282 5.33 -34.43 -6.02
CA ILE A 282 4.56 -33.36 -6.64
C ILE A 282 3.41 -33.98 -7.43
N HIS A 283 2.20 -33.43 -7.25
CA HIS A 283 1.01 -33.93 -7.94
C HIS A 283 1.19 -33.87 -9.48
N PRO A 284 0.88 -34.95 -10.24
CA PRO A 284 1.14 -35.02 -11.68
C PRO A 284 0.53 -33.87 -12.49
N ALA A 285 -0.67 -33.41 -12.12
CA ALA A 285 -1.31 -32.27 -12.78
C ALA A 285 -0.48 -30.98 -12.68
N LEU A 286 0.22 -30.74 -11.55
CA LEU A 286 1.06 -29.57 -11.33
C LEU A 286 2.39 -29.68 -12.09
N LEU A 287 2.93 -30.90 -12.24
CA LEU A 287 4.08 -31.17 -13.11
C LEU A 287 3.73 -30.93 -14.58
N SER A 288 2.57 -31.41 -15.03
CA SER A 288 2.09 -31.17 -16.41
C SER A 288 1.91 -29.69 -16.73
N LEU A 289 1.52 -28.87 -15.73
CA LEU A 289 1.45 -27.43 -15.89
C LEU A 289 2.85 -26.83 -15.99
N ALA A 290 3.77 -27.27 -15.14
CA ALA A 290 5.15 -26.82 -15.14
C ALA A 290 5.82 -27.04 -16.49
N GLU A 291 5.66 -28.24 -17.05
CA GLU A 291 6.20 -28.60 -18.35
C GLU A 291 5.59 -27.75 -19.48
N ARG A 292 4.25 -27.63 -19.52
CA ARG A 292 3.56 -26.83 -20.55
C ARG A 292 3.91 -25.35 -20.52
N ARG A 293 4.13 -24.79 -19.32
CA ARG A 293 4.44 -23.36 -19.13
C ARG A 293 5.93 -23.06 -19.00
N GLY A 294 6.78 -24.08 -19.02
CA GLY A 294 8.22 -23.92 -18.76
C GLY A 294 8.53 -23.43 -17.34
N TYR A 295 7.70 -23.73 -16.35
CA TYR A 295 7.97 -23.35 -14.96
C TYR A 295 8.98 -24.29 -14.32
N ARG A 296 9.96 -23.70 -13.63
CA ARG A 296 10.92 -24.47 -12.86
C ARG A 296 10.34 -24.90 -11.51
N VAL A 297 10.53 -26.18 -11.18
CA VAL A 297 10.21 -26.80 -9.89
C VAL A 297 11.50 -27.22 -9.18
N PRO A 298 11.51 -27.34 -7.83
CA PRO A 298 12.65 -27.88 -7.11
C PRO A 298 12.79 -29.38 -7.40
N ASP A 299 13.90 -29.75 -8.03
CA ASP A 299 14.21 -31.14 -8.41
C ASP A 299 15.61 -31.49 -7.91
N GLU A 300 15.71 -32.49 -7.03
CA GLU A 300 16.98 -32.99 -6.49
C GLU A 300 17.93 -33.55 -7.55
N ASN A 301 17.38 -34.06 -8.67
CA ASN A 301 18.17 -34.64 -9.77
C ASN A 301 18.40 -33.65 -10.92
N GLY A 302 17.76 -32.47 -10.85
CA GLY A 302 17.84 -31.44 -11.86
C GLY A 302 19.10 -30.58 -11.75
N PRO A 303 19.57 -29.97 -12.84
CA PRO A 303 20.66 -29.00 -12.76
C PRO A 303 20.21 -27.79 -11.91
N PRO A 304 21.10 -27.15 -11.13
CA PRO A 304 20.76 -25.93 -10.40
C PRO A 304 20.53 -24.77 -11.38
N PRO A 305 19.70 -23.77 -11.01
CA PRO A 305 19.53 -22.57 -11.80
C PRO A 305 20.84 -21.78 -12.01
N LEU A 306 20.97 -21.11 -13.15
CA LEU A 306 22.16 -20.30 -13.47
C LEU A 306 22.40 -19.16 -12.47
N TRP A 307 21.33 -18.61 -11.88
CA TRP A 307 21.46 -17.55 -10.88
C TRP A 307 22.09 -18.03 -9.57
N CYS A 308 22.09 -19.34 -9.29
CA CYS A 308 22.80 -19.92 -8.14
C CYS A 308 24.33 -19.77 -8.25
N MET A 309 24.85 -19.69 -9.48
CA MET A 309 26.30 -19.58 -9.75
C MET A 309 26.79 -18.13 -9.81
N ARG A 310 25.91 -17.14 -9.65
CA ARG A 310 26.30 -15.72 -9.63
C ARG A 310 27.02 -15.39 -8.31
N PRO A 311 27.95 -14.41 -8.29
CA PRO A 311 28.63 -13.99 -7.05
C PRO A 311 27.67 -13.59 -5.92
N LEU A 312 26.51 -13.05 -6.29
CA LEU A 312 25.39 -12.80 -5.40
C LEU A 312 24.14 -13.48 -5.97
N PRO A 313 23.73 -14.65 -5.45
CA PRO A 313 22.60 -15.41 -5.99
C PRO A 313 21.26 -14.81 -5.51
N LEU A 314 20.86 -13.68 -6.11
CA LEU A 314 19.59 -13.00 -5.82
C LEU A 314 18.46 -13.56 -6.69
N LEU A 315 17.64 -14.42 -6.09
CA LEU A 315 16.47 -15.01 -6.71
C LEU A 315 15.45 -13.95 -7.16
N TYR A 316 15.15 -12.96 -6.32
CA TYR A 316 14.13 -11.95 -6.63
C TYR A 316 14.46 -11.17 -7.90
N SER A 317 15.71 -10.69 -8.04
CA SER A 317 16.14 -9.99 -9.25
C SER A 317 16.09 -10.88 -10.50
N HIS A 318 16.44 -12.16 -10.36
CA HIS A 318 16.32 -13.12 -11.46
C HIS A 318 14.86 -13.32 -11.89
N ILE A 319 13.94 -13.44 -10.93
CA ILE A 319 12.52 -13.64 -11.24
C ILE A 319 11.92 -12.42 -11.92
N GLN A 320 12.21 -11.22 -11.40
CA GLN A 320 11.75 -9.97 -11.97
C GLN A 320 12.22 -9.82 -13.43
N ASP A 321 13.46 -10.21 -13.72
CA ASP A 321 14.04 -10.17 -15.07
C ASP A 321 13.47 -11.24 -16.00
N VAL A 322 13.45 -12.52 -15.59
CA VAL A 322 13.17 -13.65 -16.48
C VAL A 322 11.68 -13.97 -16.62
N TYR A 323 10.90 -13.88 -15.54
CA TYR A 323 9.49 -14.24 -15.57
C TYR A 323 8.56 -13.04 -15.76
N TRP A 324 8.98 -11.86 -15.31
CA TRP A 324 8.12 -10.67 -15.30
C TRP A 324 8.60 -9.55 -16.23
N ASP A 325 9.76 -9.71 -16.89
CA ASP A 325 10.39 -8.73 -17.78
C ASP A 325 10.48 -7.29 -17.20
N VAL A 326 10.69 -7.21 -15.89
CA VAL A 326 10.84 -5.95 -15.16
C VAL A 326 12.27 -5.45 -15.34
N GLY A 327 12.41 -4.24 -15.87
CA GLY A 327 13.70 -3.61 -16.08
C GLY A 327 13.58 -2.16 -16.53
N PHE A 328 14.70 -1.44 -16.50
CA PHE A 328 14.74 -0.03 -16.90
C PHE A 328 14.31 0.13 -18.36
N LEU A 329 13.24 0.89 -18.56
CA LEU A 329 12.60 1.22 -19.84
C LEU A 329 12.12 0.05 -20.69
N ARG A 330 12.11 -1.20 -20.19
CA ARG A 330 11.68 -2.37 -20.96
C ARG A 330 10.21 -2.31 -21.37
N TYR A 331 9.39 -1.69 -20.53
CA TYR A 331 7.94 -1.57 -20.74
C TYR A 331 7.52 -0.43 -21.70
N PHE A 332 8.47 0.36 -22.21
CA PHE A 332 8.18 1.51 -23.08
C PHE A 332 7.99 1.09 -24.54
N GLU A 333 6.90 0.36 -24.80
CA GLU A 333 6.50 -0.07 -26.13
C GLU A 333 5.19 0.61 -26.55
N LEU A 334 4.98 0.83 -27.85
CA LEU A 334 3.77 1.50 -28.35
C LEU A 334 2.47 0.75 -27.99
N LYS A 335 2.51 -0.58 -27.92
CA LYS A 335 1.36 -1.40 -27.51
C LYS A 335 0.94 -1.16 -26.05
N GLN A 336 1.82 -0.60 -25.20
CA GLN A 336 1.55 -0.34 -23.79
C GLN A 336 0.94 1.04 -23.52
N ILE A 337 0.70 1.88 -24.55
CA ILE A 337 0.09 3.21 -24.38
C ILE A 337 -1.20 3.19 -23.52
N PRO A 338 -2.13 2.23 -23.69
CA PRO A 338 -3.31 2.15 -22.82
C PRO A 338 -2.96 2.02 -21.33
N ASN A 339 -1.90 1.28 -21.00
CA ASN A 339 -1.42 1.09 -19.63
C ASN A 339 -0.80 2.36 -19.03
N PHE A 340 -0.13 3.17 -19.86
CA PHE A 340 0.32 4.50 -19.45
C PHE A 340 -0.85 5.45 -19.19
N ILE A 341 -1.90 5.41 -20.03
CA ILE A 341 -3.13 6.19 -19.82
C ILE A 341 -3.80 5.77 -18.51
N LEU A 342 -3.85 4.46 -18.23
CA LEU A 342 -4.41 3.92 -16.99
C LEU A 342 -3.65 4.40 -15.74
N ALA A 343 -2.33 4.54 -15.81
CA ALA A 343 -1.50 5.02 -14.71
C ALA A 343 -1.44 6.55 -14.59
N LEU A 344 -1.81 7.28 -15.66
CA LEU A 344 -1.62 8.71 -15.80
C LEU A 344 -2.22 9.51 -14.62
N PRO A 345 -3.47 9.28 -14.16
CA PRO A 345 -4.02 10.08 -13.06
C PRO A 345 -3.22 9.96 -11.76
N MET A 346 -2.76 8.75 -11.41
CA MET A 346 -1.91 8.54 -10.23
C MET A 346 -0.55 9.22 -10.40
N ALA A 347 0.06 9.08 -11.58
CA ALA A 347 1.33 9.73 -11.90
C ALA A 347 1.21 11.26 -11.80
N THR A 348 0.15 11.84 -12.37
CA THR A 348 -0.13 13.28 -12.31
C THR A 348 -0.27 13.76 -10.86
N LEU A 349 -1.03 13.06 -10.01
CA LEU A 349 -1.14 13.42 -8.59
C LEU A 349 0.23 13.37 -7.87
N GLY A 350 1.05 12.36 -8.17
CA GLY A 350 2.40 12.25 -7.61
C GLY A 350 3.34 13.38 -8.07
N ILE A 351 3.33 13.71 -9.37
CA ILE A 351 4.11 14.82 -9.94
C ILE A 351 3.65 16.16 -9.35
N MET A 352 2.33 16.40 -9.31
CA MET A 352 1.76 17.60 -8.73
C MET A 352 2.12 17.76 -7.26
N ALA A 353 2.09 16.67 -6.47
CA ALA A 353 2.51 16.68 -5.08
C ALA A 353 3.98 17.11 -4.92
N ALA A 354 4.88 16.49 -5.69
CA ALA A 354 6.31 16.81 -5.66
C ALA A 354 6.58 18.26 -6.11
N TYR A 355 5.97 18.69 -7.21
CA TYR A 355 6.12 20.04 -7.75
C TYR A 355 5.58 21.10 -6.80
N ALA A 356 4.35 20.95 -6.31
CA ALA A 356 3.73 21.91 -5.39
C ALA A 356 4.55 22.02 -4.09
N TYR A 357 5.05 20.90 -3.55
CA TYR A 357 5.88 20.91 -2.36
C TYR A 357 7.23 21.61 -2.60
N PHE A 358 7.88 21.33 -3.74
CA PHE A 358 9.15 21.96 -4.11
C PHE A 358 9.02 23.47 -4.28
N GLN A 359 7.95 23.94 -4.94
CA GLN A 359 7.70 25.37 -5.10
C GLN A 359 7.50 26.08 -3.75
N ALA A 360 6.78 25.45 -2.82
CA ALA A 360 6.54 26.03 -1.50
C ALA A 360 7.75 25.95 -0.56
N ASN A 361 8.63 24.95 -0.73
CA ASN A 361 9.72 24.62 0.21
C ASN A 361 11.06 24.38 -0.51
N SER A 362 11.44 25.21 -1.48
CA SER A 362 12.62 25.00 -2.33
C SER A 362 13.94 24.93 -1.55
N GLU A 363 14.16 25.83 -0.58
CA GLU A 363 15.34 25.82 0.28
C GLU A 363 15.42 24.55 1.16
N LEU A 364 14.28 24.10 1.69
CA LEU A 364 14.19 22.85 2.44
C LEU A 364 14.57 21.65 1.57
N CYS A 365 14.05 21.60 0.33
CA CYS A 365 14.30 20.52 -0.61
C CYS A 365 15.78 20.45 -1.01
N LEU A 366 16.40 21.59 -1.33
CA LEU A 366 17.82 21.65 -1.71
C LEU A 366 18.76 21.27 -0.56
N ARG A 367 18.34 21.49 0.70
CA ARG A 367 19.14 21.18 1.89
C ARG A 367 18.69 19.93 2.64
N LEU A 368 17.73 19.20 2.09
CA LEU A 368 17.11 18.03 2.69
C LEU A 368 16.53 18.28 4.10
N GLY A 369 16.28 19.53 4.49
CA GLY A 369 15.92 19.91 5.86
C GLY A 369 17.00 19.67 6.92
N LEU A 370 18.23 19.34 6.54
CA LEU A 370 19.33 19.06 7.47
C LEU A 370 20.05 20.34 7.95
N TRP A 371 19.86 21.46 7.25
CA TRP A 371 20.56 22.72 7.51
C TRP A 371 19.60 23.92 7.61
N GLU A 372 19.54 24.55 8.79
CA GLU A 372 18.79 25.80 9.00
C GLU A 372 19.68 27.03 8.87
N THR A 373 19.20 28.04 8.15
CA THR A 373 19.81 29.38 8.09
C THR A 373 19.38 30.20 9.30
N SER A 374 20.31 30.95 9.90
CA SER A 374 20.06 31.82 11.06
C SER A 374 19.02 32.93 10.82
N ALA A 375 18.49 33.07 9.60
CA ALA A 375 17.48 34.05 9.21
C ALA A 375 16.07 33.73 9.76
N ASN A 376 15.76 32.47 10.09
CA ASN A 376 14.44 32.06 10.60
C ASN A 376 14.31 32.11 12.14
N LYS A 377 15.11 32.93 12.82
CA LYS A 377 15.03 33.10 14.28
C LYS A 377 13.78 33.85 14.77
N GLY A 378 12.87 34.29 13.88
CA GLY A 378 11.75 35.18 14.24
C GLY A 378 10.37 34.90 13.61
N LEU A 379 10.22 33.96 12.68
CA LEU A 379 8.95 33.52 12.06
C LEU A 379 9.05 31.98 11.90
N ASP A 380 8.11 31.09 12.17
CA ASP A 380 6.72 31.08 12.62
C ASP A 380 6.46 29.63 13.12
N LYS A 381 5.36 29.37 13.84
CA LYS A 381 4.89 27.99 14.04
C LYS A 381 4.84 27.25 12.70
N PRO A 382 5.24 25.96 12.61
CA PRO A 382 5.15 25.21 11.36
C PRO A 382 3.73 25.33 10.81
N SER A 383 3.61 25.73 9.54
CA SER A 383 2.30 25.89 8.90
C SER A 383 1.60 24.52 8.86
N PRO A 384 0.38 24.40 9.40
CA PRO A 384 -0.38 23.18 9.27
C PRO A 384 -0.78 22.97 7.81
N GLY A 385 -0.81 21.73 7.36
CA GLY A 385 -1.25 21.33 6.03
C GLY A 385 -0.18 20.57 5.24
N PHE A 386 -0.35 20.55 3.91
CA PHE A 386 0.49 19.77 2.99
C PHE A 386 1.93 20.30 2.89
N PHE A 387 2.14 21.60 3.06
CA PHE A 387 3.46 22.23 2.95
C PHE A 387 4.28 22.16 4.25
N ASN A 388 3.82 21.44 5.27
CA ASN A 388 4.54 21.27 6.51
C ASN A 388 5.93 20.62 6.25
N PRO A 389 7.02 21.07 6.90
CA PRO A 389 8.35 20.46 6.72
C PRO A 389 8.40 18.95 7.01
N ARG A 390 7.53 18.44 7.87
CA ARG A 390 7.43 16.99 8.16
C ARG A 390 6.98 16.16 6.95
N VAL A 391 6.26 16.76 6.01
CA VAL A 391 5.77 16.09 4.79
C VAL A 391 6.91 15.80 3.80
N PHE A 392 8.05 16.51 3.91
CA PHE A 392 9.18 16.41 2.98
C PHE A 392 9.61 14.96 2.69
N VAL A 393 9.90 14.19 3.73
CA VAL A 393 10.39 12.81 3.57
C VAL A 393 9.37 11.89 2.89
N TYR A 394 8.07 12.12 3.11
CA TYR A 394 7.00 11.38 2.45
C TYR A 394 6.90 11.74 0.97
N VAL A 395 7.08 13.03 0.62
CA VAL A 395 7.12 13.48 -0.78
C VAL A 395 8.33 12.90 -1.50
N VAL A 396 9.51 12.91 -0.88
CA VAL A 396 10.73 12.27 -1.43
C VAL A 396 10.50 10.77 -1.65
N HIS A 397 9.98 10.07 -0.64
CA HIS A 397 9.63 8.65 -0.76
C HIS A 397 8.64 8.42 -1.90
N SER A 398 7.56 9.20 -1.96
CA SER A 398 6.55 9.09 -3.02
C SER A 398 7.12 9.38 -4.42
N ALA A 399 8.07 10.31 -4.54
CA ALA A 399 8.72 10.63 -5.81
C ALA A 399 9.67 9.52 -6.25
N VAL A 400 10.44 8.93 -5.32
CA VAL A 400 11.30 7.77 -5.60
C VAL A 400 10.46 6.58 -6.09
N LEU A 401 9.36 6.29 -5.41
CA LEU A 401 8.43 5.22 -5.82
C LEU A 401 7.81 5.51 -7.19
N LEU A 402 7.43 6.76 -7.46
CA LEU A 402 6.87 7.16 -8.75
C LEU A 402 7.89 6.98 -9.89
N VAL A 403 9.11 7.48 -9.71
CA VAL A 403 10.18 7.35 -10.72
C VAL A 403 10.50 5.88 -10.97
N PHE A 404 10.66 5.08 -9.92
CA PHE A 404 10.91 3.65 -10.06
C PHE A 404 9.74 2.92 -10.73
N GLY A 405 8.50 3.21 -10.31
CA GLY A 405 7.30 2.60 -10.87
C GLY A 405 7.04 2.97 -12.34
N MET A 406 7.44 4.17 -12.75
CA MET A 406 7.30 4.63 -14.14
C MET A 406 8.41 4.10 -15.05
N LEU A 407 9.64 3.99 -14.56
CA LEU A 407 10.80 3.68 -15.40
C LEU A 407 11.21 2.20 -15.35
N CYS A 408 10.92 1.48 -14.26
CA CYS A 408 11.45 0.14 -14.04
C CYS A 408 10.37 -0.94 -13.92
N MET A 409 9.12 -0.59 -13.60
CA MET A 409 8.01 -1.54 -13.42
C MET A 409 7.05 -1.50 -14.60
N HIS A 410 6.17 -2.51 -14.70
CA HIS A 410 4.98 -2.41 -15.53
C HIS A 410 4.10 -1.26 -15.03
N VAL A 411 3.94 -0.23 -15.85
CA VAL A 411 3.36 1.06 -15.43
C VAL A 411 1.90 0.93 -14.99
N GLN A 412 1.19 -0.07 -15.51
CA GLN A 412 -0.16 -0.44 -15.08
C GLN A 412 -0.26 -0.75 -13.57
N VAL A 413 0.81 -1.24 -12.93
CA VAL A 413 0.88 -1.52 -11.48
C VAL A 413 1.05 -0.25 -10.62
N LEU A 414 1.37 0.90 -11.22
CA LEU A 414 1.72 2.12 -10.49
C LEU A 414 0.64 2.57 -9.50
N THR A 415 -0.63 2.48 -9.88
CA THR A 415 -1.76 2.91 -9.03
C THR A 415 -1.83 2.12 -7.72
N ARG A 416 -1.75 0.78 -7.79
CA ARG A 416 -1.76 -0.07 -6.59
C ARG A 416 -0.47 0.06 -5.77
N PHE A 417 0.65 0.25 -6.45
CA PHE A 417 1.95 0.46 -5.82
C PHE A 417 1.99 1.73 -4.98
N MET A 418 1.57 2.86 -5.55
CA MET A 418 1.56 4.16 -4.87
C MET A 418 0.52 4.21 -3.74
N ALA A 419 -0.68 3.68 -3.97
CA ALA A 419 -1.78 3.73 -3.00
C ALA A 419 -1.50 2.93 -1.72
N SER A 420 -0.76 1.82 -1.80
CA SER A 420 -0.40 1.00 -0.64
C SER A 420 0.88 1.47 0.05
N SER A 421 1.76 2.19 -0.65
CA SER A 421 3.09 2.53 -0.14
C SER A 421 3.22 3.97 0.36
N SER A 422 2.37 4.90 -0.10
CA SER A 422 2.53 6.33 0.16
C SER A 422 1.21 6.99 0.58
N PRO A 423 1.19 7.81 1.64
CA PRO A 423 0.03 8.61 1.99
C PRO A 423 -0.14 9.85 1.10
N VAL A 424 0.91 10.23 0.36
CA VAL A 424 1.00 11.49 -0.39
C VAL A 424 -0.08 11.66 -1.45
N PRO A 425 -0.44 10.66 -2.28
CA PRO A 425 -1.53 10.79 -3.25
C PRO A 425 -2.85 11.22 -2.61
N PHE A 426 -3.13 10.76 -1.39
CA PHE A 426 -4.34 11.13 -0.65
C PHE A 426 -4.22 12.51 -0.01
N TRP A 427 -3.03 12.86 0.49
CA TRP A 427 -2.77 14.21 1.04
C TRP A 427 -2.89 15.31 0.00
N ILE A 428 -2.29 15.13 -1.18
CA ILE A 428 -2.38 16.13 -2.25
C ILE A 428 -3.81 16.22 -2.79
N SER A 429 -4.50 15.10 -2.95
CA SER A 429 -5.90 15.08 -3.40
C SER A 429 -6.80 15.83 -2.42
N ALA A 430 -6.64 15.58 -1.11
CA ALA A 430 -7.38 16.29 -0.08
C ALA A 430 -7.02 17.78 -0.04
N HIS A 431 -5.75 18.14 -0.24
CA HIS A 431 -5.29 19.52 -0.27
C HIS A 431 -5.93 20.28 -1.44
N LEU A 432 -5.94 19.69 -2.63
CA LEU A 432 -6.56 20.26 -3.83
C LEU A 432 -8.08 20.42 -3.68
N LEU A 433 -8.77 19.44 -3.07
CA LEU A 433 -10.20 19.56 -2.75
C LEU A 433 -10.44 20.70 -1.76
N LEU A 434 -9.65 20.79 -0.69
CA LEU A 434 -9.79 21.85 0.30
C LEU A 434 -9.47 23.24 -0.28
N LEU A 435 -8.59 23.36 -1.26
CA LEU A 435 -8.25 24.62 -1.90
C LEU A 435 -9.33 25.09 -2.87
N ASN A 436 -9.87 24.18 -3.68
CA ASN A 436 -10.72 24.52 -4.82
C ASN A 436 -12.22 24.41 -4.54
N GLU A 437 -12.64 23.66 -3.50
CA GLU A 437 -14.06 23.35 -3.29
C GLU A 437 -14.73 24.26 -2.26
N PRO A 438 -15.57 25.23 -2.69
CA PRO A 438 -16.23 26.14 -1.77
C PRO A 438 -17.23 25.42 -0.85
N LEU A 439 -17.86 24.33 -1.30
CA LEU A 439 -18.80 23.54 -0.50
C LEU A 439 -18.15 22.90 0.73
N LEU A 440 -16.85 22.63 0.67
CA LEU A 440 -16.13 22.11 1.82
C LEU A 440 -15.84 23.23 2.83
N HIS A 441 -15.63 24.48 2.39
CA HIS A 441 -15.33 25.62 3.26
C HIS A 441 -16.53 25.94 4.16
N ARG A 442 -16.43 25.56 5.43
CA ARG A 442 -17.45 25.90 6.44
C ARG A 442 -17.60 27.43 6.49
N ARG A 443 -18.79 27.95 6.13
CA ARG A 443 -19.17 29.38 6.23
C ARG A 443 -18.60 30.00 7.51
N LYS A 444 -17.52 30.76 7.38
CA LYS A 444 -16.99 31.69 8.37
C LYS A 444 -17.13 33.09 7.80
N THR A 445 -18.36 33.57 7.66
CA THR A 445 -18.66 35.00 7.49
C THR A 445 -20.08 35.25 7.97
N SER A 446 -20.15 36.01 9.05
CA SER A 446 -21.29 36.82 9.47
C SER A 446 -21.80 37.70 8.32
N ASN A 447 -23.07 37.50 7.93
CA ASN A 447 -24.09 38.53 7.79
C ASN A 447 -25.45 37.88 7.44
N PRO A 448 -26.56 38.23 8.12
CA PRO A 448 -27.88 37.65 7.87
C PRO A 448 -28.66 38.52 6.88
N CYS A 449 -28.74 38.11 5.62
CA CYS A 449 -29.87 38.46 4.74
C CYS A 449 -29.72 37.79 3.36
N VAL A 450 -30.16 36.54 3.26
CA VAL A 450 -30.95 36.08 2.10
C VAL A 450 -31.87 35.00 2.64
N HIS A 451 -33.16 35.31 2.72
CA HIS A 451 -34.20 34.32 3.03
C HIS A 451 -34.18 33.24 1.96
N ILE A 452 -33.64 32.06 2.30
CA ILE A 452 -34.03 30.82 1.63
C ILE A 452 -35.17 30.27 2.48
N HIS A 453 -36.40 30.42 1.96
CA HIS A 453 -37.57 29.73 2.48
C HIS A 453 -37.37 28.22 2.29
N THR A 454 -37.02 27.52 3.35
CA THR A 454 -37.25 26.08 3.46
C THR A 454 -38.15 25.85 4.66
N HIS A 455 -39.34 25.33 4.38
CA HIS A 455 -40.29 24.88 5.37
C HIS A 455 -39.62 23.90 6.35
N SER A 456 -39.70 24.26 7.63
CA SER A 456 -39.40 23.40 8.77
C SER A 456 -40.38 22.24 8.83
N ARG A 457 -39.86 21.01 9.02
CA ARG A 457 -40.22 20.22 10.20
C ARG A 457 -39.29 19.01 10.43
N ASN A 458 -38.69 19.06 11.62
CA ASN A 458 -38.43 17.97 12.56
C ASN A 458 -37.33 16.93 12.28
N GLY A 459 -36.24 17.09 13.05
CA GLY A 459 -35.72 16.02 13.90
C GLY A 459 -34.83 14.97 13.22
N CYS A 460 -33.56 15.30 12.99
CA CYS A 460 -32.54 14.26 12.92
C CYS A 460 -31.23 14.73 13.53
N LYS A 461 -30.70 13.90 14.44
CA LYS A 461 -29.47 14.09 15.21
C LYS A 461 -28.33 14.52 14.28
N HIS A 462 -27.57 15.54 14.67
CA HIS A 462 -26.34 15.96 13.99
C HIS A 462 -25.31 14.80 13.96
N THR A 463 -25.41 13.94 12.97
CA THR A 463 -24.27 13.16 12.50
C THR A 463 -23.36 14.14 11.75
N PRO A 464 -22.07 14.25 12.09
CA PRO A 464 -21.15 15.00 11.25
C PRO A 464 -21.11 14.31 9.88
N GLN A 465 -21.79 14.92 8.90
CA GLN A 465 -21.90 14.37 7.55
C GLN A 465 -20.50 14.18 6.98
N ASN A 466 -20.24 12.98 6.46
CA ASN A 466 -19.01 12.69 5.74
C ASN A 466 -18.87 13.68 4.57
N PRO A 467 -17.80 14.51 4.53
CA PRO A 467 -17.67 15.57 3.53
C PRO A 467 -17.61 15.04 2.10
N ILE A 468 -17.09 13.84 1.87
CA ILE A 468 -17.05 13.24 0.53
C ILE A 468 -18.47 12.85 0.09
N VAL A 469 -19.22 12.19 0.98
CA VAL A 469 -20.61 11.79 0.70
C VAL A 469 -21.49 13.01 0.46
N ALA A 470 -21.25 14.12 1.17
CA ALA A 470 -21.97 15.37 0.97
C ALA A 470 -21.71 16.02 -0.40
N LEU A 471 -20.56 15.75 -1.03
CA LEU A 471 -20.24 16.26 -2.38
C LEU A 471 -20.89 15.45 -3.50
N LEU A 472 -21.22 14.16 -3.28
CA LEU A 472 -21.72 13.28 -4.34
C LEU A 472 -23.05 13.77 -4.97
N PRO A 473 -24.08 14.20 -4.21
CA PRO A 473 -25.32 14.71 -4.80
C PRO A 473 -25.11 16.00 -5.61
N HIS A 474 -24.06 16.75 -5.30
CA HIS A 474 -23.74 18.03 -5.92
C HIS A 474 -22.58 17.94 -6.92
N PHE A 475 -22.24 16.74 -7.40
CA PHE A 475 -21.06 16.50 -8.24
C PHE A 475 -20.94 17.46 -9.43
N LYS A 476 -22.05 17.74 -10.15
CA LYS A 476 -22.08 18.67 -11.29
C LYS A 476 -21.81 20.14 -10.90
N ALA A 477 -22.06 20.51 -9.65
CA ALA A 477 -21.86 21.85 -9.12
C ALA A 477 -20.48 22.03 -8.45
N CYS A 478 -19.73 20.95 -8.23
CA CYS A 478 -18.37 20.99 -7.70
C CYS A 478 -17.40 21.64 -8.70
N SER A 479 -16.27 22.13 -8.19
CA SER A 479 -15.19 22.66 -9.03
C SER A 479 -14.63 21.60 -10.01
N PRO A 480 -14.10 21.98 -11.19
CA PRO A 480 -13.52 21.04 -12.15
C PRO A 480 -12.43 20.14 -11.56
N THR A 481 -11.61 20.68 -10.64
CA THR A 481 -10.57 19.93 -9.93
C THR A 481 -11.17 18.84 -9.03
N THR A 482 -12.21 19.19 -8.25
CA THR A 482 -12.93 18.23 -7.41
C THR A 482 -13.61 17.16 -8.26
N GLN A 483 -14.26 17.55 -9.37
CA GLN A 483 -14.89 16.60 -10.30
C GLN A 483 -13.87 15.62 -10.88
N SER A 484 -12.69 16.10 -11.26
CA SER A 484 -11.63 15.27 -11.82
C SER A 484 -11.07 14.28 -10.81
N ILE A 485 -10.77 14.73 -9.59
CA ILE A 485 -10.22 13.87 -8.53
C ILE A 485 -11.26 12.85 -8.04
N LEU A 486 -12.47 13.30 -7.68
CA LEU A 486 -13.52 12.37 -7.22
C LEU A 486 -14.00 11.46 -8.35
N GLY A 487 -14.08 11.97 -9.58
CA GLY A 487 -14.40 11.20 -10.77
C GLY A 487 -13.38 10.08 -10.99
N TYR A 488 -12.09 10.37 -10.91
CA TYR A 488 -11.01 9.38 -10.97
C TYR A 488 -11.12 8.32 -9.85
N PHE A 489 -11.29 8.75 -8.61
CA PHE A 489 -11.38 7.82 -7.46
C PHE A 489 -12.57 6.88 -7.60
N LEU A 490 -13.75 7.41 -7.90
CA LEU A 490 -14.97 6.61 -8.02
C LEU A 490 -15.00 5.74 -9.28
N SER A 491 -14.51 6.25 -10.42
CA SER A 491 -14.50 5.48 -11.66
C SER A 491 -13.53 4.30 -11.57
N TYR A 492 -12.32 4.48 -11.04
CA TYR A 492 -11.38 3.38 -10.83
C TYR A 492 -11.85 2.42 -9.75
N TRP A 493 -12.55 2.92 -8.74
CA TRP A 493 -13.13 2.10 -7.69
C TRP A 493 -14.17 1.11 -8.25
N VAL A 494 -15.07 1.55 -9.14
CA VAL A 494 -16.07 0.68 -9.78
C VAL A 494 -15.46 -0.13 -10.93
N LEU A 495 -14.78 0.52 -11.87
CA LEU A 495 -14.24 -0.10 -13.07
C LEU A 495 -13.20 -1.16 -12.71
N GLY A 496 -12.38 -0.91 -11.68
CA GLY A 496 -11.41 -1.89 -11.23
C GLY A 496 -12.02 -3.15 -10.65
N LEU A 497 -13.15 -3.05 -9.94
CA LEU A 497 -13.91 -4.24 -9.51
C LEU A 497 -14.50 -4.96 -10.72
N ALA A 498 -15.12 -4.23 -11.65
CA ALA A 498 -15.74 -4.82 -12.83
C ALA A 498 -14.73 -5.53 -13.74
N MET A 499 -13.53 -4.99 -13.89
CA MET A 499 -12.54 -5.58 -14.79
C MET A 499 -11.74 -6.70 -14.13
N HIS A 500 -11.21 -6.47 -12.92
CA HIS A 500 -10.36 -7.45 -12.23
C HIS A 500 -11.10 -8.76 -11.94
N CYS A 501 -12.34 -8.68 -11.44
CA CYS A 501 -13.13 -9.85 -11.07
C CYS A 501 -13.53 -10.73 -12.25
N ASN A 502 -13.41 -10.25 -13.50
CA ASN A 502 -13.85 -10.95 -14.70
C ASN A 502 -12.70 -11.24 -15.67
N PHE A 503 -11.46 -11.35 -15.17
CA PHE A 503 -10.23 -11.52 -15.97
C PHE A 503 -10.02 -10.48 -17.09
N LEU A 504 -10.69 -9.33 -17.05
CA LEU A 504 -10.47 -8.26 -18.02
C LEU A 504 -9.19 -7.50 -17.65
N PRO A 505 -8.36 -7.09 -18.64
CA PRO A 505 -7.08 -6.44 -18.38
C PRO A 505 -7.24 -5.20 -17.50
N TRP A 506 -6.85 -5.32 -16.23
CA TRP A 506 -6.92 -4.25 -15.24
C TRP A 506 -5.67 -4.24 -14.39
N THR A 507 -4.79 -3.27 -14.67
CA THR A 507 -3.54 -2.94 -13.96
C THR A 507 -2.51 -4.06 -13.79
#